data_AF-H6NGT7-F1
#
_entry.id   AF-H6NGT7-F1
#
_cell.length_a   1.000
_cell.length_b   1.000
_cell.length_c   1.000
_cell.angle_alpha   90.00
_cell.angle_beta   90.00
_cell.angle_gamma   90.00
#
_symmetry.space_group_name_H-M   'P 1'
#
loop_
_entity.id
_entity.type
_entity.pdbx_description
1 polymer ?
#
loop_
_entity_poly.entity_id
_entity_poly.type
_entity_poly.pdbx_seq_one_letter_code
_entity_poly.pdbx_strand_id
1 'polypeptide(L)'
;MTLDKATLFAYISLAIFILALLLMPKRLNRKEIYTTWFVMACLTLNTDLIFGLILDLYDFIYPDITLSDLILQAALPPAAGILALNFQPQKNSQFLVLSYTRSLLFSFI
;
A
#
# COMPACT_ATOMS: atom_id res chain seq x y z
N MET A 1 25.27 4.90 -10.42
CA MET A 1 23.90 4.66 -9.93
C MET A 1 23.13 5.97 -10.08
N THR A 2 22.65 6.26 -11.29
CA THR A 2 21.82 7.44 -11.54
C THR A 2 20.44 7.15 -10.97
N LEU A 3 20.06 7.82 -9.88
CA LEU A 3 18.70 7.77 -9.36
C LEU A 3 17.76 8.26 -10.45
N ASP A 4 16.99 7.34 -11.02
CA ASP A 4 15.93 7.71 -11.93
C ASP A 4 14.87 8.52 -11.17
N LYS A 5 14.31 9.54 -11.81
CA LYS A 5 13.39 10.48 -11.16
C LYS A 5 12.18 9.76 -10.55
N ALA A 6 11.73 8.66 -11.15
CA ALA A 6 10.64 7.83 -10.63
C ALA A 6 11.01 7.14 -9.31
N THR A 7 12.20 6.55 -9.23
CA THR A 7 12.68 5.91 -7.98
C THR A 7 12.84 6.93 -6.86
N LEU A 8 13.41 8.09 -7.14
CA LEU A 8 13.57 9.18 -6.18
C LEU A 8 12.21 9.65 -5.64
N PHE A 9 11.22 9.83 -6.52
CA PHE A 9 9.86 10.18 -6.11
C PHE A 9 9.25 9.14 -5.16
N ALA A 10 9.43 7.86 -5.44
CA ALA A 10 8.86 6.80 -4.61
C ALA A 10 9.52 6.72 -3.22
N TYR A 11 10.84 6.88 -3.13
CA TYR A 11 11.55 6.95 -1.85
C TYR A 11 11.16 8.17 -1.02
N ILE A 12 10.99 9.34 -1.64
CA ILE A 12 10.51 10.54 -0.96
C ILE A 12 9.09 10.31 -0.43
N SER A 13 8.22 9.70 -1.24
CA SER A 13 6.85 9.37 -0.83
C SER A 13 6.83 8.42 0.38
N LEU A 14 7.66 7.37 0.36
CA LEU A 14 7.82 6.47 1.50
C LEU A 14 8.31 7.21 2.76
N ALA A 15 9.29 8.11 2.62
CA ALA A 15 9.78 8.90 3.74
C ALA A 15 8.67 9.78 4.35
N ILE A 16 7.83 10.40 3.51
CA ILE A 16 6.67 11.19 3.95
C ILE A 16 5.66 10.31 4.68
N PHE A 17 5.34 9.13 4.15
CA PHE A 17 4.40 8.21 4.80
C PHE A 17 4.91 7.71 6.16
N ILE A 18 6.20 7.38 6.26
CA ILE A 18 6.81 6.99 7.54
C ILE A 18 6.79 8.16 8.52
N LEU A 19 7.13 9.38 8.08
CA LEU A 19 7.06 10.57 8.92
C LEU A 19 5.63 10.80 9.44
N ALA A 20 4.62 10.68 8.57
CA ALA A 20 3.22 10.80 8.94
C ALA A 20 2.82 9.72 9.97
N LEU A 21 3.30 8.49 9.81
CA LEU A 21 3.08 7.39 10.75
C LEU A 21 3.71 7.64 12.14
N LEU A 22 4.85 8.31 12.18
CA LEU A 22 5.53 8.67 13.41
C LEU A 22 4.85 9.83 14.13
N LEU A 23 4.37 10.83 13.37
CA LEU A 23 3.74 12.04 13.92
C LEU A 23 2.26 11.85 14.26
N MET A 24 1.57 10.86 13.69
CA MET A 24 0.15 10.69 13.95
C MET A 24 -0.13 10.22 15.39
N PRO A 25 -1.21 10.69 16.03
CA PRO A 25 -1.72 10.06 17.25
C PRO A 25 -2.17 8.63 16.93
N LYS A 26 -1.46 7.64 17.48
CA LYS A 26 -1.70 6.22 17.21
C LYS A 26 -2.95 5.76 17.96
N ARG A 27 -4.03 5.50 17.21
CA ARG A 27 -5.27 4.92 17.74
C ARG A 27 -5.22 3.39 17.73
N LEU A 28 -4.42 2.82 16.83
CA LEU A 28 -4.20 1.38 16.72
C LEU A 28 -3.24 0.85 17.78
N ASN A 29 -3.51 -0.36 18.25
CA ASN A 29 -2.61 -1.10 19.12
C ASN A 29 -1.34 -1.49 18.35
N ARG A 30 -0.19 -1.61 19.04
CA ARG A 30 1.08 -2.01 18.43
C ARG A 30 0.95 -3.35 17.70
N LYS A 31 0.22 -4.31 18.28
CA LYS A 31 -0.04 -5.61 17.65
C LYS A 31 -0.78 -5.45 16.31
N GLU A 32 -1.82 -4.63 16.28
CA GLU A 32 -2.61 -4.35 15.07
C GLU A 32 -1.72 -3.74 13.98
N ILE A 33 -0.89 -2.76 14.33
CA ILE A 33 0.06 -2.13 13.40
C ILE A 33 1.01 -3.16 12.79
N TYR A 34 1.63 -4.03 13.59
CA TYR A 34 2.54 -5.06 13.08
C TYR A 34 1.82 -6.11 12.22
N THR A 35 0.63 -6.55 12.64
CA THR A 35 -0.16 -7.52 11.85
C THR A 35 -0.62 -6.93 10.52
N THR A 36 -1.10 -5.68 10.52
CA THR A 36 -1.49 -4.97 9.29
C THR A 36 -0.29 -4.79 8.39
N TRP A 37 0.87 -4.42 8.95
CA TRP A 37 2.08 -4.24 8.15
C TRP A 37 2.44 -5.54 7.43
N PHE A 38 2.51 -6.64 8.18
CA PHE A 38 2.87 -7.95 7.66
C PHE A 38 1.88 -8.44 6.59
N VAL A 39 0.58 -8.34 6.86
CA VAL A 39 -0.47 -8.78 5.92
C VAL A 39 -0.41 -7.95 4.63
N MET A 40 -0.31 -6.62 4.72
CA MET A 40 -0.24 -5.76 3.54
C MET A 40 1.03 -6.01 2.74
N ALA A 41 2.20 -6.16 3.38
CA ALA A 41 3.45 -6.44 2.68
C ALA A 41 3.38 -7.77 1.94
N CYS A 42 2.87 -8.81 2.61
CA CYS A 42 2.70 -10.13 2.02
C CYS A 42 1.70 -10.08 0.85
N LEU A 43 0.56 -9.40 1.02
CA LEU A 43 -0.46 -9.26 -0.02
C LEU A 43 0.08 -8.54 -1.25
N THR A 44 0.76 -7.40 -1.08
CA THR A 44 1.32 -6.63 -2.20
C THR A 44 2.37 -7.44 -2.95
N LEU A 45 3.32 -8.07 -2.25
CA LEU A 45 4.36 -8.88 -2.90
C LEU A 45 3.75 -10.06 -3.66
N ASN A 46 2.80 -10.78 -3.07
CA ASN A 46 2.14 -11.89 -3.75
C ASN A 46 1.34 -11.40 -4.96
N THR A 47 0.65 -10.28 -4.83
CA THR A 47 -0.12 -9.67 -5.92
C THR A 47 0.82 -9.29 -7.06
N ASP A 48 1.91 -8.55 -6.78
CA ASP A 48 2.85 -8.12 -7.82
C ASP A 48 3.56 -9.31 -8.49
N LEU A 49 3.89 -10.36 -7.73
CA LEU A 49 4.44 -11.61 -8.29
C LEU A 49 3.42 -12.33 -9.17
N ILE A 50 2.17 -12.50 -8.72
CA ILE A 50 1.15 -13.22 -9.48
C ILE A 50 0.76 -12.43 -10.73
N PHE A 51 0.46 -11.15 -10.59
CA PHE A 51 0.01 -10.31 -11.70
C PHE A 51 1.14 -9.96 -12.66
N GLY A 52 2.36 -9.74 -12.15
CA GLY A 52 3.52 -9.40 -12.95
C GLY A 52 4.18 -10.62 -13.59
N LEU A 53 4.44 -11.70 -12.83
CA LEU A 53 5.21 -12.85 -13.33
C LEU A 53 4.31 -13.93 -13.97
N ILE A 54 3.13 -14.20 -13.41
CA ILE A 54 2.28 -15.31 -13.87
C ILE A 54 1.32 -14.85 -14.96
N LEU A 55 0.70 -13.69 -14.77
CA LEU A 55 -0.33 -13.16 -15.68
C LEU A 55 0.23 -12.20 -16.75
N ASP A 56 1.52 -11.82 -16.65
CA ASP A 56 2.20 -10.91 -17.58
C ASP A 56 1.39 -9.62 -17.83
N LEU A 57 0.73 -9.12 -16.78
CA LEU A 57 -0.29 -8.07 -16.91
C LEU A 57 0.31 -6.67 -17.10
N TYR A 58 1.58 -6.50 -16.74
CA TYR A 58 2.35 -5.28 -16.96
C TYR A 58 3.77 -5.63 -17.38
N ASP A 59 4.20 -5.08 -18.51
CA ASP A 59 5.51 -5.31 -19.10
C ASP A 59 6.58 -4.63 -18.22
N PHE A 60 7.35 -5.44 -17.49
CA PHE A 60 8.53 -4.94 -16.79
C PHE A 60 9.54 -4.49 -17.87
N ILE A 61 9.56 -3.20 -18.19
CA ILE A 61 10.47 -2.59 -19.20
C ILE A 61 11.94 -3.01 -18.95
N TYR A 62 12.28 -3.35 -17.71
CA TYR A 62 13.47 -4.10 -17.34
C TYR A 62 13.10 -5.26 -16.40
N PRO A 63 13.43 -6.53 -16.73
CA PRO A 63 13.05 -7.71 -15.94
C PRO A 63 13.83 -7.86 -14.62
N ASP A 64 14.71 -6.92 -14.31
CA ASP A 64 15.54 -6.98 -13.11
C ASP A 64 14.71 -6.51 -11.91
N ILE A 65 14.09 -7.48 -11.24
CA ILE A 65 13.48 -7.28 -9.92
C ILE A 65 14.59 -6.88 -8.95
N THR A 66 14.76 -5.58 -8.69
CA THR A 66 15.78 -5.14 -7.74
C THR A 66 15.28 -5.28 -6.32
N LEU A 67 16.17 -5.68 -5.41
CA LEU A 67 15.88 -5.75 -3.97
C LEU A 67 15.35 -4.41 -3.43
N SER A 68 15.83 -3.31 -4.00
CA SER A 68 15.41 -1.95 -3.69
C SER A 68 13.92 -1.73 -3.96
N ASP A 69 13.41 -2.19 -5.11
CA ASP A 69 12.00 -2.08 -5.46
C ASP A 69 11.13 -2.98 -4.61
N LEU A 70 11.63 -4.18 -4.27
CA LEU A 70 10.94 -5.11 -3.37
C LEU A 70 10.74 -4.51 -1.97
N ILE A 71 11.77 -3.84 -1.43
CA ILE A 71 11.69 -3.16 -0.13
C ILE A 71 10.69 -2.01 -0.19
N LEU A 72 10.70 -1.24 -1.28
CA LEU A 72 9.77 -0.14 -1.50
C LEU A 72 8.32 -0.65 -1.56
N GLN A 73 8.05 -1.72 -2.32
CA GLN A 73 6.76 -2.41 -2.38
C GLN A 73 6.34 -3.02 -1.05
N ALA A 74 7.27 -3.52 -0.25
CA ALA A 74 6.97 -4.10 1.06
C ALA A 74 6.75 -3.07 2.17
N ALA A 75 7.03 -1.78 1.93
CA ALA A 75 6.98 -0.75 2.96
C ALA A 75 5.98 0.37 2.66
N LEU A 76 5.86 0.81 1.40
CA LEU A 76 5.00 1.93 1.02
C LEU A 76 3.48 1.60 1.15
N PRO A 77 2.95 0.51 0.55
CA PRO A 77 1.54 0.15 0.73
C PRO A 77 1.16 -0.17 2.18
N PRO A 78 1.96 -0.90 2.97
CA PRO A 78 1.69 -1.10 4.39
C PRO A 78 1.63 0.21 5.18
N ALA A 79 2.57 1.13 4.94
CA ALA A 79 2.58 2.42 5.61
C ALA A 79 1.31 3.24 5.30
N ALA A 80 0.91 3.29 4.03
CA ALA A 80 -0.32 3.92 3.60
C ALA A 80 -1.57 3.24 4.20
N GLY A 81 -1.59 1.91 4.25
CA GLY A 81 -2.70 1.12 4.82
C GLY A 81 -2.91 1.39 6.31
N ILE A 82 -1.83 1.47 7.10
CA ILE A 82 -1.93 1.77 8.53
C ILE A 82 -2.42 3.20 8.75
N LEU A 83 -1.96 4.17 7.94
CA LEU A 83 -2.47 5.54 7.99
C LEU A 83 -3.97 5.56 7.69
N ALA A 84 -4.40 4.90 6.61
CA ALA A 84 -5.81 4.82 6.23
C ALA A 84 -6.66 4.22 7.37
N LEU A 85 -6.21 3.10 7.96
CA LEU A 85 -6.91 2.47 9.08
C LEU A 85 -6.94 3.36 10.33
N ASN A 86 -5.89 4.14 10.60
CA ASN A 86 -5.86 5.03 11.76
C ASN A 86 -6.84 6.21 11.63
N PHE A 87 -7.07 6.69 10.42
CA PHE A 87 -8.04 7.75 10.14
C PHE A 87 -9.47 7.22 9.92
N GLN A 88 -9.65 5.91 9.83
CA GLN A 88 -10.97 5.31 9.65
C GLN A 88 -11.82 5.42 10.95
N PRO A 89 -13.08 5.88 10.87
CA PRO A 89 -13.95 5.96 12.04
C PRO A 89 -14.40 4.56 12.50
N GLN A 90 -14.07 4.20 13.76
CA GLN A 90 -14.34 2.87 14.35
C GLN A 90 -15.82 2.45 14.42
N LYS A 91 -16.77 3.40 14.32
CA LYS A 91 -18.22 3.12 14.48
C LYS A 91 -19.01 2.96 13.17
N ASN A 92 -18.39 3.10 12.00
CA ASN A 92 -19.15 3.11 10.75
C ASN A 92 -19.14 1.73 10.07
N SER A 93 -20.02 0.83 10.52
CA SER A 93 -20.51 -0.29 9.67
C SER A 93 -21.05 0.23 8.32
N GLN A 94 -21.48 1.48 8.30
CA GLN A 94 -21.93 2.19 7.11
C GLN A 94 -20.82 2.53 6.12
N PHE A 95 -19.53 2.57 6.49
CA PHE A 95 -18.47 2.93 5.55
C PHE A 95 -18.23 1.84 4.50
N LEU A 96 -18.24 0.56 4.93
CA LEU A 96 -18.17 -0.58 4.02
C LEU A 96 -19.40 -0.68 3.11
N VAL A 97 -20.58 -0.33 3.64
CA VAL A 97 -21.82 -0.27 2.85
C VAL A 97 -21.79 0.88 1.84
N LEU A 98 -21.26 2.05 2.22
CA LEU A 98 -21.12 3.22 1.35
C LEU A 98 -20.09 3.00 0.24
N SER A 99 -18.96 2.35 0.54
CA SER A 99 -17.95 2.02 -0.46
C SER A 99 -18.45 0.96 -1.45
N TYR A 100 -19.15 -0.07 -0.99
CA TYR A 100 -19.76 -1.08 -1.86
C TYR A 100 -20.86 -0.49 -2.75
N THR A 101 -21.77 0.29 -2.19
CA THR A 101 -22.88 0.91 -2.95
C THR A 101 -22.37 1.90 -3.98
N ARG A 102 -21.34 2.69 -3.65
CA ARG A 102 -20.71 3.61 -4.60
C ARG A 102 -19.92 2.87 -5.70
N SER A 103 -19.26 1.77 -5.36
CA SER A 103 -18.61 0.90 -6.36
C SER A 103 -19.61 0.30 -7.34
N LEU A 104 -20.77 -0.16 -6.85
CA LEU A 104 -21.83 -0.71 -7.70
C LEU A 104 -22.46 0.35 -8.60
N LEU A 105 -22.72 1.55 -8.08
CA LEU A 105 -23.24 2.67 -8.89
C LEU A 105 -22.28 3.07 -10.02
N PHE A 106 -20.96 2.98 -9.79
CA PHE A 106 -19.96 3.28 -10.81
C PHE A 106 -19.86 2.22 -11.91
N SER A 107 -20.32 0.98 -11.66
CA SER A 107 -20.43 -0.06 -12.71
C SER A 107 -21.66 0.09 -13.61
N PHE A 108 -22.59 0.98 -13.28
CA PHE A 108 -23.83 1.22 -14.03
C PHE A 108 -23.86 2.56 -14.81
N ILE A 109 -22.78 3.34 -14.75
CA ILE A 109 -22.55 4.59 -15.51
C ILE A 109 -21.36 4.37 -16.43
#